data_AF-A0A1E3Q7S5-F1
#
_entry.id   AF-A0A1E3Q7S5-F1
#
_cell.length_a   1.000
_cell.length_b   1.000
_cell.length_c   1.000
_cell.angle_alpha   90.00
_cell.angle_beta   90.00
_cell.angle_gamma   90.00
#
_symmetry.space_group_name_H-M   'P 1'
#
loop_
_entity.id
_entity.type
_entity.pdbx_description
1 polymer ?
#
loop_
_entity_poly.entity_id
_entity_poly.type
_entity_poly.pdbx_seq_one_letter_code
_entity_poly.pdbx_strand_id
1 'polypeptide(L)'
;MTSQPAASGLPPPTSFPQTSDNHPAEDEYIDYALFTSPDFSPIAFCNSLVLATTTAADTEIDLAPAEQRVMFDLEEVEKLLHKETTQNHATLLPHAAKINQVSNILATTQSSLSSVTASFQRLENEVLKPYNVALPIYSALTKLHATANLLRAVTWFLYLVRQFQGIQTQLAQLKPASSTTAPEGRPNDAARLSVRAAKSFAEISRHLGNFPRLRSVRVVTDIENGVVNVNRK
;
A
#
# COMPACT_ATOMS: atom_id res chain seq x y z
N MET A 1 -48.19 -5.80 -39.02
CA MET A 1 -47.37 -4.62 -38.64
C MET A 1 -47.14 -4.72 -37.14
N THR A 2 -45.96 -5.20 -36.73
CA THR A 2 -44.83 -4.37 -36.24
C THR A 2 -45.03 -4.06 -34.75
N SER A 3 -44.13 -4.18 -33.79
CA SER A 3 -42.87 -4.89 -33.55
C SER A 3 -42.62 -4.70 -32.04
N GLN A 4 -41.86 -5.60 -31.43
CA GLN A 4 -41.13 -5.38 -30.15
C GLN A 4 -40.21 -4.14 -30.22
N PRO A 5 -39.64 -3.61 -29.10
CA PRO A 5 -38.56 -4.24 -28.29
C PRO A 5 -38.68 -3.87 -26.78
N ALA A 6 -37.81 -4.21 -25.81
CA ALA A 6 -36.84 -5.26 -25.54
C ALA A 6 -36.54 -5.15 -24.01
N ALA A 7 -36.60 -6.25 -23.27
CA ALA A 7 -36.21 -6.32 -21.87
C ALA A 7 -34.98 -7.22 -21.76
N SER A 8 -33.83 -6.63 -21.43
CA SER A 8 -32.57 -7.34 -21.20
C SER A 8 -32.50 -7.82 -19.75
N GLY A 9 -33.11 -8.97 -19.48
CA GLY A 9 -32.91 -9.75 -18.26
C GLY A 9 -31.74 -10.71 -18.43
N LEU A 10 -30.82 -10.71 -17.45
CA LEU A 10 -29.75 -11.68 -17.28
C LEU A 10 -30.37 -13.07 -16.99
N PRO A 11 -30.13 -14.13 -17.80
CA PRO A 11 -30.64 -15.46 -17.47
C PRO A 11 -29.77 -16.15 -16.41
N PRO A 12 -30.37 -16.95 -15.50
CA PRO A 12 -29.66 -17.77 -14.51
C PRO A 12 -28.79 -18.86 -15.19
N PRO A 13 -27.83 -19.48 -14.47
CA PRO A 13 -26.96 -20.51 -15.04
C PRO A 13 -27.80 -21.63 -15.63
N THR A 14 -27.70 -21.80 -16.95
CA THR A 14 -28.31 -22.87 -17.70
C THR A 14 -27.87 -24.19 -17.08
N SER A 15 -28.83 -24.87 -16.46
CA SER A 15 -28.74 -26.27 -16.09
C SER A 15 -28.09 -27.07 -17.22
N PHE A 16 -27.10 -27.88 -16.88
CA PHE A 16 -26.58 -28.92 -17.75
C PHE A 16 -27.76 -29.65 -18.42
N PRO A 17 -27.70 -29.95 -19.73
CA PRO A 17 -28.67 -30.85 -20.31
C PRO A 17 -28.50 -32.19 -19.59
N GLN A 18 -29.48 -32.56 -18.76
CA GLN A 18 -29.71 -33.96 -18.44
C GLN A 18 -30.09 -34.62 -19.77
N THR A 19 -29.11 -35.14 -20.49
CA THR A 19 -29.33 -36.27 -21.39
C THR A 19 -29.68 -37.45 -20.51
N SER A 20 -30.93 -37.49 -20.06
CA SER A 20 -31.64 -38.70 -19.69
C SER A 20 -31.90 -39.48 -20.99
N ASP A 21 -30.84 -39.94 -21.64
CA ASP A 21 -30.94 -41.05 -22.58
C ASP A 21 -30.79 -42.32 -21.76
N ASN A 22 -31.96 -42.76 -21.32
CA ASN A 22 -32.29 -44.04 -20.76
C ASN A 22 -31.82 -45.15 -21.73
N HIS A 23 -30.57 -45.62 -21.60
CA HIS A 23 -30.22 -46.94 -22.12
C HIS A 23 -30.77 -47.97 -21.12
N PRO A 24 -31.59 -48.92 -21.57
CA PRO A 24 -32.20 -49.91 -20.68
C PRO A 24 -31.13 -50.74 -19.97
N ALA A 25 -31.34 -50.93 -18.68
CA ALA A 25 -30.52 -51.68 -17.74
C ALA A 25 -30.54 -53.19 -18.03
N GLU A 26 -29.83 -53.62 -19.06
CA GLU A 26 -29.56 -55.02 -19.37
C GLU A 26 -28.08 -55.09 -19.80
N ASP A 27 -27.23 -55.80 -19.04
CA ASP A 27 -25.76 -56.00 -19.21
C ASP A 27 -24.76 -55.12 -18.41
N GLU A 28 -25.05 -54.75 -17.16
CA GLU A 28 -24.01 -54.16 -16.28
C GLU A 28 -23.25 -55.26 -15.52
N TYR A 29 -22.26 -55.89 -16.17
CA TYR A 29 -21.42 -56.97 -15.60
C TYR A 29 -20.47 -56.50 -14.49
N ILE A 30 -20.33 -55.19 -14.33
CA ILE A 30 -19.30 -54.52 -13.51
C ILE A 30 -19.93 -53.34 -12.77
N ASP A 31 -19.66 -53.20 -11.47
CA ASP A 31 -20.08 -52.04 -10.67
C ASP A 31 -19.12 -50.85 -10.87
N TYR A 32 -19.41 -49.99 -11.86
CA TYR A 32 -18.59 -48.81 -12.16
C TYR A 32 -18.65 -47.72 -11.09
N ALA A 33 -19.68 -47.73 -10.23
CA ALA A 33 -19.80 -46.78 -9.13
C ALA A 33 -18.71 -47.01 -8.09
N LEU A 34 -18.28 -48.26 -7.89
CA LEU A 34 -17.16 -48.62 -7.04
C LEU A 34 -15.84 -48.05 -7.58
N PHE A 35 -15.58 -48.18 -8.89
CA PHE A 35 -14.33 -47.74 -9.53
C PHE A 35 -14.19 -46.22 -9.69
N THR A 36 -15.30 -45.50 -9.77
CA THR A 36 -15.31 -44.03 -9.92
C THR A 36 -15.27 -43.31 -8.58
N SER A 37 -15.38 -44.05 -7.46
CA SER A 37 -15.36 -43.45 -6.13
C SER A 37 -13.99 -42.83 -5.79
N PRO A 38 -13.95 -41.66 -5.13
CA PRO A 38 -12.70 -40.99 -4.76
C PRO A 38 -11.88 -41.78 -3.73
N ASP A 39 -12.52 -42.71 -3.02
CA ASP A 39 -11.91 -43.56 -1.98
C ASP A 39 -11.60 -44.98 -2.48
N PHE A 40 -11.66 -45.22 -3.81
CA PHE A 40 -11.38 -46.53 -4.38
C PHE A 40 -9.95 -46.99 -4.05
N SER A 41 -9.83 -48.18 -3.44
CA SER A 41 -8.56 -48.81 -3.13
C SER A 41 -8.45 -50.16 -3.86
N PRO A 42 -7.50 -50.31 -4.81
CA PRO A 42 -7.28 -51.56 -5.53
C PRO A 42 -7.00 -52.74 -4.59
N ILE A 43 -6.30 -52.49 -3.48
CA ILE A 43 -5.93 -53.52 -2.51
C ILE A 43 -7.17 -54.04 -1.78
N ALA A 44 -8.07 -53.15 -1.36
CA ALA A 44 -9.31 -53.54 -0.69
C ALA A 44 -10.24 -54.31 -1.63
N PHE A 45 -10.30 -53.90 -2.89
CA PHE A 45 -11.05 -54.60 -3.93
C PHE A 45 -10.51 -56.01 -4.18
N CYS A 46 -9.21 -56.17 -4.42
CA CYS A 46 -8.60 -57.49 -4.60
C CYS A 46 -8.81 -58.39 -3.37
N ASN A 47 -8.70 -57.84 -2.16
CA ASN A 47 -8.97 -58.60 -0.94
C ASN A 47 -10.43 -59.08 -0.87
N SER A 48 -11.39 -58.23 -1.24
CA SER A 48 -12.80 -58.63 -1.30
C SER A 48 -13.06 -59.71 -2.35
N LEU A 49 -12.31 -59.69 -3.45
CA LEU A 49 -12.44 -60.64 -4.56
C LEU A 49 -11.84 -62.01 -4.19
N VAL A 50 -10.66 -62.03 -3.57
CA VAL A 50 -10.05 -63.25 -3.04
C VAL A 50 -10.95 -63.89 -1.98
N LEU A 51 -11.53 -63.09 -1.08
CA LEU A 51 -12.48 -63.60 -0.08
C LEU A 51 -13.78 -64.11 -0.70
N ALA A 52 -14.20 -63.58 -1.85
CA ALA A 52 -15.39 -64.04 -2.56
C ALA A 52 -15.16 -65.33 -3.35
N THR A 53 -13.93 -65.57 -3.83
CA THR A 53 -13.57 -66.77 -4.60
C THR A 53 -13.09 -67.94 -3.74
N THR A 54 -12.75 -67.70 -2.47
CA THR A 54 -12.29 -68.74 -1.54
C THR A 54 -13.44 -69.21 -0.63
N THR A 55 -13.75 -70.50 -0.65
CA THR A 55 -14.72 -71.10 0.30
C THR A 55 -13.98 -71.56 1.56
N ALA A 56 -14.60 -71.47 2.74
CA ALA A 56 -13.98 -71.85 4.02
C ALA A 56 -13.54 -73.33 4.15
N ALA A 57 -13.75 -74.14 3.12
CA ALA A 57 -13.37 -75.55 3.03
C ALA A 57 -12.08 -75.79 2.21
N ASP A 58 -11.55 -74.78 1.52
CA ASP A 58 -10.35 -74.92 0.69
C ASP A 58 -9.07 -74.86 1.54
N THR A 59 -8.19 -75.84 1.37
CA THR A 59 -6.91 -75.95 2.10
C THR A 59 -5.76 -75.15 1.47
N GLU A 60 -5.91 -74.70 0.23
CA GLU A 60 -4.97 -73.84 -0.49
C GLU A 60 -5.74 -72.67 -1.12
N ILE A 61 -5.20 -71.45 -1.03
CA ILE A 61 -5.81 -70.25 -1.62
C ILE A 61 -5.58 -70.29 -3.13
N ASP A 62 -6.61 -70.58 -3.91
CA ASP A 62 -6.55 -70.48 -5.37
C ASP A 62 -6.79 -69.03 -5.81
N LEU A 63 -5.74 -68.41 -6.35
CA LEU A 63 -5.74 -67.04 -6.85
C LEU A 63 -6.19 -66.95 -8.32
N ALA A 64 -6.16 -68.07 -9.05
CA ALA A 64 -6.44 -68.07 -10.49
C ALA A 64 -7.86 -67.58 -10.82
N PRO A 65 -8.92 -67.93 -10.07
CA PRO A 65 -10.27 -67.41 -10.32
C PRO A 65 -10.38 -65.91 -10.07
N ALA A 66 -9.72 -65.41 -9.02
CA ALA A 66 -9.72 -63.99 -8.69
C ALA A 66 -8.95 -63.16 -9.74
N GLU A 67 -7.81 -63.67 -10.20
CA GLU A 67 -7.02 -63.06 -11.26
C GLU A 67 -7.78 -63.01 -12.59
N GLN A 68 -8.39 -64.12 -12.99
CA GLN A 68 -9.20 -64.17 -14.20
C GLN A 68 -10.36 -63.16 -14.14
N ARG A 69 -11.03 -63.04 -12.99
CA ARG A 69 -12.13 -62.09 -12.83
C ARG A 69 -11.67 -60.64 -12.98
N VAL A 70 -10.55 -60.24 -12.37
CA VAL A 70 -9.99 -58.89 -12.52
C VAL A 70 -9.58 -58.61 -13.96
N MET A 71 -9.03 -59.61 -14.67
CA MET A 71 -8.67 -59.45 -16.09
C MET A 71 -9.88 -59.27 -16.98
N PHE A 72 -10.94 -60.05 -16.78
CA PHE A 72 -12.20 -59.84 -17.50
C PHE A 72 -12.80 -58.45 -17.21
N ASP A 73 -12.77 -58.03 -15.95
CA ASP A 73 -13.27 -56.71 -15.55
C ASP A 73 -12.44 -55.57 -16.19
N LEU A 74 -11.12 -55.72 -16.29
CA LEU A 74 -10.22 -54.77 -16.94
C LEU A 74 -10.44 -54.69 -18.46
N GLU A 75 -10.53 -55.84 -19.14
CA GLU A 75 -10.75 -55.93 -20.58
C GLU A 75 -12.09 -55.27 -20.98
N GLU A 76 -13.15 -55.48 -20.19
CA GLU A 76 -14.44 -54.87 -20.46
C GLU A 76 -14.43 -53.34 -20.22
N VAL A 77 -13.74 -52.87 -19.16
CA VAL A 77 -13.52 -51.43 -18.94
C VAL A 77 -12.76 -50.82 -20.12
N GLU A 78 -11.70 -51.46 -20.61
CA GLU A 78 -10.91 -50.98 -21.73
C GLU A 78 -11.75 -50.89 -23.02
N LYS A 79 -12.53 -51.94 -23.31
CA LYS A 79 -13.41 -52.00 -24.47
C LYS A 79 -14.48 -50.91 -24.44
N LEU A 80 -15.11 -50.69 -23.28
CA LEU A 80 -16.10 -49.62 -23.13
C LEU A 80 -15.46 -48.24 -23.18
N LEU A 81 -14.31 -48.05 -22.54
CA LEU A 81 -13.56 -46.80 -22.63
C LEU A 81 -13.18 -46.49 -24.08
N HIS A 82 -12.77 -47.50 -24.84
CA HIS A 82 -12.44 -47.33 -26.25
C HIS A 82 -13.68 -47.00 -27.09
N LYS A 83 -14.81 -47.64 -26.81
CA LYS A 83 -16.11 -47.35 -27.44
C LYS A 83 -16.56 -45.92 -27.14
N GLU A 84 -16.61 -45.53 -25.87
CA GLU A 84 -17.02 -44.18 -25.43
C GLU A 84 -16.06 -43.11 -25.94
N THR A 85 -14.75 -43.35 -25.91
CA THR A 85 -13.76 -42.42 -26.45
C THR A 85 -13.92 -42.25 -27.95
N THR A 86 -14.17 -43.33 -28.69
CA THR A 86 -14.37 -43.27 -30.14
C THR A 86 -15.72 -42.64 -30.49
N GLN A 87 -16.77 -42.83 -29.69
CA GLN A 87 -18.06 -42.20 -29.93
C GLN A 87 -18.06 -40.71 -29.56
N ASN A 88 -17.36 -40.35 -28.49
CA ASN A 88 -17.37 -39.00 -27.92
C ASN A 88 -16.09 -38.20 -28.23
N HIS A 89 -15.26 -38.64 -29.18
CA HIS A 89 -14.00 -37.98 -29.54
C HIS A 89 -14.20 -36.49 -29.91
N ALA A 90 -15.35 -36.16 -30.49
CA ALA A 90 -15.68 -34.82 -30.97
C ALA A 90 -15.82 -33.82 -29.82
N THR A 91 -16.19 -34.28 -28.62
CA THR A 91 -16.29 -33.43 -27.42
C THR A 91 -15.02 -33.52 -26.57
N LEU A 92 -14.36 -34.68 -26.52
CA LEU A 92 -13.13 -34.87 -25.74
C LEU A 92 -11.95 -34.07 -26.27
N LEU A 93 -11.77 -33.98 -27.60
CA LEU A 93 -10.70 -33.19 -28.22
C LEU A 93 -10.75 -31.70 -27.84
N PRO A 94 -11.88 -30.98 -27.96
CA PRO A 94 -11.94 -29.59 -27.52
C PRO A 94 -11.79 -29.44 -26.00
N HIS A 95 -12.21 -30.42 -25.19
CA HIS A 95 -11.95 -30.41 -23.75
C HIS A 95 -10.46 -30.57 -23.43
N ALA A 96 -9.77 -31.52 -24.06
CA ALA A 96 -8.33 -31.69 -23.92
C ALA A 96 -7.55 -30.45 -24.41
N ALA A 97 -7.98 -29.84 -25.53
CA ALA A 97 -7.41 -28.59 -26.01
C ALA A 97 -7.62 -27.44 -25.02
N LYS A 98 -8.82 -27.30 -24.43
CA LYS A 98 -9.12 -26.32 -23.38
C LYS A 98 -8.26 -26.50 -22.14
N ILE A 99 -8.06 -27.74 -21.68
CA ILE A 99 -7.20 -28.03 -20.51
C ILE A 99 -5.76 -27.58 -20.78
N ASN A 100 -5.23 -27.87 -21.98
CA ASN A 100 -3.89 -27.40 -22.38
C ASN A 100 -3.82 -25.88 -22.53
N GLN A 101 -4.88 -25.22 -23.00
CA GLN A 101 -4.93 -23.76 -23.03
C GLN A 101 -4.96 -23.17 -21.62
N VAL A 102 -5.76 -23.72 -20.71
CA VAL A 102 -5.85 -23.27 -19.33
C VAL A 102 -4.53 -23.48 -18.59
N SER A 103 -3.83 -24.60 -18.79
CA SER A 103 -2.52 -24.83 -18.17
C SER A 103 -1.48 -23.81 -18.65
N ASN A 104 -1.48 -23.48 -19.95
CA ASN A 104 -0.61 -22.43 -20.50
C ASN A 104 -0.96 -21.04 -19.96
N ILE A 105 -2.24 -20.71 -19.82
CA ILE A 105 -2.67 -19.44 -19.21
C ILE A 105 -2.25 -19.40 -17.73
N LEU A 106 -2.36 -20.51 -17.00
CA LEU A 106 -1.93 -20.60 -15.61
C LEU A 106 -0.41 -20.41 -15.49
N ALA A 107 0.38 -21.01 -16.38
CA ALA A 107 1.83 -20.83 -16.42
C ALA A 107 2.22 -19.36 -16.71
N THR A 108 1.57 -18.71 -17.67
CA THR A 108 1.85 -17.31 -18.02
C THR A 108 1.40 -16.32 -16.94
N THR A 109 0.26 -16.57 -16.30
CA THR A 109 -0.21 -15.77 -15.16
C THR A 109 0.69 -15.94 -13.95
N GLN A 110 1.18 -17.14 -13.66
CA GLN A 110 2.15 -17.37 -12.58
C GLN A 110 3.47 -16.62 -12.83
N SER A 111 3.94 -16.58 -14.08
CA SER A 111 5.12 -15.79 -14.48
C SER A 111 4.87 -14.28 -14.37
N SER A 112 3.69 -13.81 -14.76
CA SER A 112 3.32 -12.41 -14.61
C SER A 112 3.22 -11.99 -13.14
N LEU A 113 2.66 -12.85 -12.29
CA LEU A 113 2.55 -12.63 -10.86
C LEU A 113 3.93 -12.61 -10.17
N SER A 114 4.86 -13.47 -10.58
CA SER A 114 6.24 -13.44 -10.08
C SER A 114 6.97 -12.15 -10.50
N SER A 115 6.76 -11.68 -11.73
CA SER A 115 7.30 -10.40 -12.21
C SER A 115 6.76 -9.20 -11.41
N VAL A 116 5.46 -9.17 -11.14
CA VAL A 116 4.83 -8.13 -10.30
C VAL A 116 5.34 -8.19 -8.86
N THR A 117 5.51 -9.39 -8.31
CA THR A 117 6.06 -9.56 -6.97
C THR A 117 7.50 -9.03 -6.90
N ALA A 118 8.32 -9.32 -7.91
CA ALA A 118 9.69 -8.83 -8.00
C ALA A 118 9.74 -7.30 -8.16
N SER A 119 8.87 -6.70 -8.96
CA SER A 119 8.81 -5.25 -9.12
C SER A 119 8.34 -4.56 -7.85
N PHE A 120 7.41 -5.16 -7.10
CA PHE A 120 7.00 -4.67 -5.79
C PHE A 120 8.14 -4.73 -4.77
N GLN A 121 8.84 -5.86 -4.67
CA GLN A 121 10.03 -5.99 -3.82
C GLN A 121 11.10 -4.97 -4.18
N ARG A 122 11.29 -4.70 -5.47
CA ARG A 122 12.20 -3.66 -5.95
C ARG A 122 11.76 -2.28 -5.49
N LEU A 123 10.49 -1.93 -5.65
CA LEU A 123 9.94 -0.63 -5.19
C LEU A 123 10.07 -0.46 -3.67
N GLU A 124 9.79 -1.52 -2.92
CA GLU A 124 9.94 -1.53 -1.46
C GLU A 124 11.39 -1.20 -1.07
N ASN A 125 12.35 -1.83 -1.74
CA ASN A 125 13.77 -1.63 -1.46
C ASN A 125 14.31 -0.29 -1.96
N GLU A 126 13.97 0.12 -3.18
CA GLU A 126 14.53 1.30 -3.83
C GLU A 126 13.86 2.61 -3.41
N VAL A 127 12.60 2.57 -2.95
CA VAL A 127 11.84 3.79 -2.64
C VAL A 127 11.40 3.81 -1.18
N LEU A 128 10.76 2.75 -0.71
CA LEU A 128 10.12 2.74 0.61
C LEU A 128 11.17 2.78 1.74
N LYS A 129 12.24 1.99 1.63
CA LYS A 129 13.36 2.01 2.58
C LYS A 129 14.07 3.37 2.64
N PRO A 130 14.60 3.94 1.53
CA PRO A 130 15.29 5.23 1.60
C PRO A 130 14.36 6.37 2.00
N TYR A 131 13.07 6.31 1.65
CA TYR A 131 12.11 7.30 2.14
C TYR A 131 11.96 7.27 3.66
N ASN A 132 11.84 6.09 4.26
CA ASN A 132 11.78 5.95 5.73
C ASN A 132 13.05 6.45 6.42
N VAL A 133 14.22 6.25 5.79
CA VAL A 133 15.51 6.79 6.30
C VAL A 133 15.58 8.32 6.14
N ALA A 134 15.01 8.88 5.07
CA ALA A 134 15.03 10.31 4.80
C ALA A 134 14.06 11.11 5.69
N LEU A 135 12.92 10.53 6.10
CA LEU A 135 11.93 11.17 6.96
C LEU A 135 12.51 11.77 8.27
N PRO A 136 13.28 11.04 9.10
CA PRO A 136 13.85 11.62 10.32
C PRO A 136 14.84 12.75 10.01
N ILE A 137 15.65 12.61 8.95
CA ILE A 137 16.61 13.64 8.52
C ILE A 137 15.87 14.91 8.08
N TYR A 138 14.81 14.78 7.29
CA TYR A 138 13.96 15.89 6.89
C TYR A 138 13.31 16.56 8.11
N SER A 139 12.81 15.78 9.08
CA SER A 139 12.26 16.32 10.32
C SER A 139 13.31 17.07 11.16
N ALA A 140 14.55 16.60 11.19
CA ALA A 140 15.64 17.28 11.87
C ALA A 140 16.03 18.57 11.14
N LEU A 141 16.10 18.53 9.81
CA LEU A 141 16.42 19.68 8.97
C LEU A 141 15.36 20.79 9.06
N THR A 142 14.07 20.43 9.06
CA THR A 142 12.99 21.42 9.23
C THR A 142 13.03 22.09 10.60
N LYS A 143 13.30 21.31 11.67
CA LYS A 143 13.52 21.86 13.01
C LYS A 143 14.74 22.79 13.03
N LEU A 144 15.87 22.37 12.45
CA LEU A 144 17.08 23.19 12.35
C LEU A 144 16.87 24.47 11.54
N HIS A 145 16.10 24.38 10.45
CA HIS A 145 15.76 25.56 9.65
C HIS A 145 14.87 26.52 10.44
N ALA A 146 13.89 26.00 11.19
CA ALA A 146 13.06 26.82 12.06
C ALA A 146 13.88 27.51 13.16
N THR A 147 14.83 26.82 13.78
CA THR A 147 15.72 27.42 14.79
C THR A 147 16.69 28.42 14.17
N ALA A 148 17.24 28.15 12.98
CA ALA A 148 18.12 29.08 12.26
C ALA A 148 17.39 30.37 11.85
N ASN A 149 16.14 30.26 11.37
CA ASN A 149 15.31 31.43 11.06
C ASN A 149 14.99 32.24 12.32
N LEU A 150 14.68 31.56 13.43
CA LEU A 150 14.48 32.22 14.72
C LEU A 150 15.75 32.95 15.17
N LEU A 151 16.91 32.31 15.09
CA LEU A 151 18.20 32.90 15.43
C LEU A 151 18.52 34.10 14.55
N ARG A 152 18.30 34.01 13.23
CA ARG A 152 18.51 35.12 12.30
C ARG A 152 17.62 36.32 12.65
N ALA A 153 16.36 36.08 12.96
CA ALA A 153 15.43 37.13 13.37
C ALA A 153 15.82 37.75 14.72
N VAL A 154 16.30 36.95 15.69
CA VAL A 154 16.84 37.47 16.97
C VAL A 154 18.11 38.32 16.73
N THR A 155 19.04 37.86 15.89
CA THR A 155 20.25 38.62 15.54
C THR A 155 19.90 39.95 14.88
N TRP A 156 18.93 39.96 13.97
CA TRP A 156 18.48 41.20 13.34
C TRP A 156 17.80 42.14 14.34
N PHE A 157 16.98 41.62 15.25
CA PHE A 157 16.41 42.40 16.34
C PHE A 157 17.49 43.03 17.22
N LEU A 158 18.49 42.25 17.66
CA LEU A 158 19.61 42.75 18.47
C LEU A 158 20.42 43.84 17.73
N TYR A 159 20.62 43.67 16.42
CA TYR A 159 21.27 44.69 15.59
C TYR A 159 20.46 45.99 15.57
N LEU A 160 19.14 45.91 15.37
CA LEU A 160 18.27 47.09 15.38
C LEU A 160 18.23 47.77 16.76
N VAL A 161 18.21 47.00 17.85
CA VAL A 161 18.26 47.55 19.23
C VAL A 161 19.58 48.28 19.46
N ARG A 162 20.72 47.73 19.02
CA ARG A 162 22.01 48.41 19.11
C ARG A 162 22.05 49.70 18.30
N GLN A 163 21.50 49.69 17.09
CA GLN A 163 21.36 50.90 16.26
C GLN A 163 20.50 51.96 16.97
N PHE A 164 19.39 51.56 17.59
CA PHE A 164 18.54 52.45 18.36
C PHE A 164 19.27 53.05 19.57
N GLN A 165 19.97 52.22 20.36
CA GLN A 165 20.77 52.69 21.50
C GLN A 165 21.85 53.68 21.08
N GLY A 166 22.53 53.44 19.95
CA GLY A 166 23.52 54.38 19.40
C GLY A 166 22.93 55.73 18.98
N ILE A 167 21.70 55.75 18.46
CA ILE A 167 21.00 57.01 18.13
C ILE A 167 20.55 57.72 19.41
N GLN A 168 20.08 56.98 20.41
CA GLN A 168 19.68 57.54 21.72
C GLN A 168 20.85 58.18 22.47
N THR A 169 22.03 57.56 22.45
CA THR A 169 23.23 58.15 23.08
C THR A 169 23.68 59.42 22.34
N GLN A 170 23.61 59.45 21.00
CA GLN A 170 23.87 60.67 20.22
C GLN A 170 22.85 61.78 20.51
N LEU A 171 21.57 61.43 20.67
CA LEU A 171 20.52 62.37 21.06
C LEU A 171 20.73 62.91 22.48
N ALA A 172 21.17 62.06 23.42
CA ALA A 172 21.50 62.47 24.78
C ALA A 172 22.73 63.38 24.85
N GLN A 173 23.73 63.17 23.99
CA GLN A 173 24.90 64.06 23.86
C GLN A 173 24.53 65.43 23.24
N LEU A 174 23.50 65.49 22.39
CA LEU A 174 23.00 66.73 21.78
C LEU A 174 21.99 67.48 22.65
N LYS A 175 21.53 66.90 23.76
CA LYS A 175 20.70 67.57 24.76
C LYS A 175 21.65 68.20 25.79
N PRO A 176 21.94 69.52 25.75
CA PRO A 176 22.78 70.13 26.77
C PRO A 176 22.04 70.06 28.10
N ALA A 177 22.58 69.28 29.04
CA ALA A 177 22.28 69.47 30.44
C ALA A 177 22.86 70.83 30.84
N SER A 178 21.97 71.80 31.01
CA SER A 178 22.16 72.95 31.92
C SER A 178 23.53 73.63 31.89
N SER A 179 23.80 74.43 30.86
CA SER A 179 24.59 75.64 31.10
C SER A 179 24.27 76.66 30.02
N THR A 180 23.70 77.76 30.48
CA THR A 180 23.63 79.07 29.85
C THR A 180 24.85 79.35 28.97
N THR A 181 24.69 79.18 27.66
CA THR A 181 25.24 80.00 26.56
C THR A 181 24.97 79.22 25.28
N ALA A 182 24.20 79.83 24.40
CA ALA A 182 23.85 79.27 23.10
C ALA A 182 25.10 78.85 22.30
N PRO A 183 25.16 77.61 21.81
CA PRO A 183 25.98 77.26 20.67
C PRO A 183 25.10 77.13 19.42
N GLU A 184 25.55 77.71 18.31
CA GLU A 184 25.06 77.43 16.96
C GLU A 184 25.25 75.94 16.62
N GLY A 185 24.28 75.12 17.02
CA GLY A 185 24.06 73.77 16.51
C GLY A 185 22.61 73.72 16.05
N ARG A 186 22.38 73.50 14.75
CA ARG A 186 21.06 73.68 14.13
C ARG A 186 20.00 72.89 14.91
N PRO A 187 18.89 73.50 15.36
CA PRO A 187 17.78 72.78 16.04
C PRO A 187 17.20 71.66 15.15
N ASN A 188 17.45 71.77 13.85
CA ASN A 188 17.11 70.78 12.83
C ASN A 188 17.86 69.44 13.01
N ASP A 189 19.05 69.43 13.62
CA ASP A 189 19.85 68.21 13.75
C ASP A 189 19.34 67.33 14.91
N ALA A 190 18.95 67.94 16.04
CA ALA A 190 18.26 67.23 17.12
C ALA A 190 16.88 66.68 16.67
N ALA A 191 16.13 67.48 15.91
CA ALA A 191 14.86 67.04 15.32
C ALA A 191 15.06 65.87 14.34
N ARG A 192 16.06 65.94 13.45
CA ARG A 192 16.40 64.86 12.51
C ARG A 192 16.82 63.56 13.22
N LEU A 193 17.58 63.65 14.30
CA LEU A 193 17.97 62.50 15.12
C LEU A 193 16.75 61.88 15.83
N SER A 194 15.83 62.70 16.34
CA SER A 194 14.59 62.19 16.95
C SER A 194 13.67 61.48 15.94
N VAL A 195 13.56 62.00 14.71
CA VAL A 195 12.81 61.33 13.62
C VAL A 195 13.48 60.02 13.21
N ARG A 196 14.82 59.99 13.20
CA ARG A 196 15.59 58.76 12.93
C ARG A 196 15.40 57.71 14.02
N ALA A 197 15.33 58.12 15.29
CA ALA A 197 15.02 57.24 16.42
C ALA A 197 13.58 56.70 16.38
N ALA A 198 12.60 57.54 16.02
CA ALA A 198 11.22 57.12 15.85
C ALA A 198 11.07 56.11 14.70
N LYS A 199 11.79 56.33 13.59
CA LYS A 199 11.82 55.38 12.46
C LYS A 199 12.44 54.05 12.85
N SER A 200 13.59 54.03 13.55
CA SER A 200 14.19 52.76 13.99
C SER A 200 13.32 52.02 15.00
N PHE A 201 12.60 52.73 15.87
CA PHE A 201 11.59 52.12 16.76
C PHE A 201 10.40 51.53 15.99
N ALA A 202 9.91 52.22 14.97
CA ALA A 202 8.85 51.71 14.10
C ALA A 202 9.30 50.47 13.31
N GLU A 203 10.55 50.44 12.84
CA GLU A 203 11.16 49.27 12.18
C GLU A 203 11.29 48.08 13.12
N ILE A 204 11.69 48.31 14.38
CA ILE A 204 11.73 47.26 15.42
C ILE A 204 10.32 46.71 15.69
N SER A 205 9.35 47.59 15.87
CA SER A 205 7.95 47.23 16.14
C SER A 205 7.33 46.43 14.99
N ARG A 206 7.63 46.84 13.75
CA ARG A 206 7.24 46.11 12.54
C ARG A 206 7.93 44.74 12.45
N HIS A 207 9.21 44.66 12.79
CA HIS A 207 9.95 43.39 12.81
C HIS A 207 9.39 42.42 13.86
N LEU A 208 8.95 42.93 15.02
CA LEU A 208 8.27 42.13 16.05
C LEU A 208 6.87 41.66 15.61
N GLY A 209 6.16 42.47 14.82
CA GLY A 209 4.88 42.07 14.22
C GLY A 209 5.03 40.98 13.16
N ASN A 210 6.11 41.03 12.38
CA ASN A 210 6.37 40.05 11.31
C ASN A 210 6.81 38.67 11.82
N PHE A 211 7.39 38.59 13.02
CA PHE A 211 7.87 37.34 13.61
C PHE A 211 7.20 37.08 14.97
N PRO A 212 5.96 36.53 15.01
CA PRO A 212 5.24 36.29 16.27
C PRO A 212 5.98 35.31 17.20
N ARG A 213 6.80 34.41 16.64
CA ARG A 213 7.64 33.45 17.38
C ARG A 213 8.84 34.07 18.10
N LEU A 214 9.15 35.36 17.87
CA LEU A 214 10.19 36.07 18.62
C LEU A 214 9.72 36.50 20.01
N ARG A 215 8.41 36.72 20.21
CA ARG A 215 7.84 37.14 21.50
C ARG A 215 7.98 36.08 22.60
N SER A 216 8.22 34.82 22.24
CA SER A 216 8.50 33.76 23.22
C SER A 216 9.97 33.75 23.70
N VAL A 217 10.85 34.54 23.07
CA VAL A 217 12.25 34.64 23.49
C VAL A 217 12.35 35.64 24.63
N ARG A 218 12.71 35.15 25.82
CA ARG A 218 12.79 35.94 27.08
C ARG A 218 13.62 37.22 26.94
N VAL A 219 14.69 37.18 26.14
CA VAL A 219 15.55 38.35 25.87
C VAL A 219 14.80 39.46 25.12
N VAL A 220 13.86 39.11 24.24
CA VAL A 220 13.07 40.08 23.49
C VAL A 220 12.01 40.71 24.39
N THR A 221 11.37 39.93 25.26
CA THR A 221 10.42 40.47 26.26
C THR A 221 11.10 41.33 27.31
N ASP A 222 12.31 40.95 27.75
CA ASP A 222 13.07 41.72 28.74
C ASP A 222 13.53 43.07 28.16
N ILE A 223 13.90 43.11 26.88
CA ILE A 223 14.26 44.36 26.17
C ILE A 223 13.00 45.21 25.88
N GLU A 224 11.88 44.60 25.47
CA GLU A 224 10.61 45.32 25.30
C GLU A 224 10.17 46.00 26.61
N ASN A 225 10.18 45.24 27.71
CA ASN A 225 9.87 45.76 29.04
C ASN A 225 10.88 46.83 29.51
N GLY A 226 12.16 46.69 29.14
CA GLY A 226 13.20 47.68 29.43
C GLY A 226 13.00 48.99 28.68
N VAL A 227 12.71 48.94 27.37
CA VAL A 227 12.45 50.14 26.54
C VAL A 227 11.16 50.85 26.95
N VAL A 228 10.11 50.09 27.30
CA VAL A 228 8.85 50.65 27.82
C VAL A 228 9.05 51.34 29.17
N ASN A 229 9.89 50.80 30.06
CA ASN A 229 10.20 51.44 31.35
C ASN A 229 11.09 52.68 31.23
N VAL A 230 11.99 52.74 30.24
CA VAL A 230 12.81 53.94 29.99
C VAL A 230 11.96 55.13 29.51
N ASN A 231 10.81 54.87 28.87
CA ASN A 231 9.89 55.92 28.40
C ASN A 231 8.88 56.40 29.47
N ARG A 232 8.96 55.86 30.69
CA ARG A 232 8.07 56.18 31.83
C ARG A 232 8.76 56.98 32.95
N LYS A 233 10.07 57.23 32.84
CA LYS A 233 10.85 58.14 33.69
C LYS A 233 11.28 59.34 32.87
#